data_AF-A0A6G3X812-F1
#
_entry.id   AF-A0A6G3X812-F1
#
_cell.length_a   1.000
_cell.length_b   1.000
_cell.length_c   1.000
_cell.angle_alpha   90.00
_cell.angle_beta   90.00
_cell.angle_gamma   90.00
#
_symmetry.space_group_name_H-M   'P 1'
#
loop_
_entity.id
_entity.type
_entity.pdbx_description
1 polymer ?
#
loop_
_entity_poly.entity_id
_entity_poly.type
_entity_poly.pdbx_seq_one_letter_code
_entity_poly.pdbx_strand_id
1 'polypeptide(L)'
;SHDRRFLEHVATSLLEVDGDRHSVVRYGNGYAGYLVERAAARQRWVQRHDRWREEGDRTRESAAVTARRVAPGRPMKDGDKLSYNQAGARVQQSLAARVRNAEERLNRLLADPVPAPPEPLSFSPVLRAGPLSGTVLGAAGVSVAGRLDPVDLT
;
A
#
# COMPACT_ATOMS: atom_id res chain seq x y z
N SER A 1 -14.89 13.07 -17.87
CA SER A 1 -15.96 13.77 -17.14
C SER A 1 -15.67 13.66 -15.65
N HIS A 2 -16.01 14.68 -14.86
CA HIS A 2 -15.91 14.66 -13.39
C HIS A 2 -17.28 14.45 -12.71
N ASP A 3 -18.37 14.53 -13.48
CA ASP A 3 -19.71 14.28 -12.98
C ASP A 3 -19.90 12.77 -12.76
N ARG A 4 -19.98 12.38 -11.49
CA ARG A 4 -20.12 10.98 -11.08
C ARG A 4 -21.45 10.38 -11.51
N ARG A 5 -22.55 11.15 -11.48
CA ARG A 5 -23.85 10.66 -11.94
C ARG A 5 -23.84 10.43 -13.44
N PHE A 6 -23.24 11.33 -14.20
CA PHE A 6 -23.06 11.11 -15.64
C PHE A 6 -22.24 9.84 -15.90
N LEU A 7 -21.12 9.65 -15.21
CA LEU A 7 -20.28 8.45 -15.36
C LEU A 7 -21.03 7.17 -14.99
N GLU A 8 -21.81 7.21 -13.91
CA GLU A 8 -22.62 6.07 -13.45
C GLU A 8 -23.64 5.60 -14.49
N HIS A 9 -24.30 6.53 -15.19
CA HIS A 9 -25.37 6.19 -16.13
C HIS A 9 -24.89 5.98 -17.56
N VAL A 10 -23.79 6.61 -17.98
CA VAL A 10 -23.38 6.69 -19.39
C VAL A 10 -22.07 5.95 -19.68
N ALA A 11 -21.13 5.91 -18.74
CA ALA A 11 -19.81 5.34 -19.01
C ALA A 11 -19.87 3.81 -19.00
N THR A 12 -19.66 3.19 -20.17
CA THR A 12 -19.49 1.74 -20.31
C THR A 12 -18.05 1.30 -20.08
N SER A 13 -17.08 2.20 -20.28
CA SER A 13 -15.67 1.94 -19.98
C SER A 13 -14.96 3.19 -19.48
N LEU A 14 -13.93 2.97 -18.65
CA LEU A 14 -13.10 4.02 -18.07
C LEU A 14 -11.63 3.75 -18.38
N LEU A 15 -10.87 4.83 -18.58
CA LEU A 15 -9.41 4.82 -18.64
C LEU A 15 -8.89 5.61 -17.45
N GLU A 16 -8.12 4.94 -16.60
CA GLU A 16 -7.39 5.58 -15.50
C GLU A 16 -5.97 5.85 -15.97
N VAL A 17 -5.53 7.10 -15.87
CA VAL A 17 -4.17 7.53 -16.17
C VAL A 17 -3.47 7.80 -14.86
N ASP A 18 -2.42 7.03 -14.57
CA ASP A 18 -1.58 7.18 -13.40
C ASP A 18 -0.29 7.89 -13.81
N GLY A 19 -0.17 9.16 -13.40
CA GLY A 19 0.97 10.02 -13.71
C GLY A 19 2.23 9.65 -12.94
N ASP A 20 2.12 9.04 -11.76
CA ASP A 20 3.29 8.64 -10.97
C ASP A 20 3.87 7.33 -11.51
N ARG A 21 3.01 6.44 -12.01
CA ARG A 21 3.39 5.14 -12.57
C ARG A 21 3.59 5.14 -14.08
N HIS A 22 3.33 6.26 -14.75
CA HIS A 22 3.31 6.37 -16.22
C HIS A 22 2.51 5.23 -16.87
N SER A 23 1.32 4.94 -16.34
CA SER A 23 0.51 3.80 -16.78
C SER A 23 -0.93 4.19 -17.10
N VAL A 24 -1.56 3.43 -18.00
CA VAL A 24 -2.98 3.57 -18.34
C VAL A 24 -3.68 2.24 -18.14
N VAL A 25 -4.76 2.23 -17.37
CA VAL A 25 -5.56 1.03 -17.09
C VAL A 25 -6.98 1.22 -17.63
N ARG A 26 -7.48 0.22 -18.37
CA ARG A 26 -8.84 0.22 -18.89
C ARG A 26 -9.76 -0.65 -18.05
N TYR A 27 -10.92 -0.11 -17.69
CA TYR A 27 -12.00 -0.79 -17.00
C TYR A 27 -13.22 -0.89 -17.91
N GLY A 28 -13.72 -2.10 -18.17
CA GLY A 28 -14.82 -2.37 -19.12
C GLY A 28 -16.20 -2.53 -18.49
N ASN A 29 -16.30 -2.44 -17.16
CA ASN A 29 -17.52 -2.77 -16.40
C ASN A 29 -18.28 -1.52 -15.96
N GLY A 30 -18.17 -0.43 -16.72
CA GLY A 30 -18.69 0.89 -16.38
C GLY A 30 -18.11 1.48 -15.09
N TYR A 31 -18.73 2.57 -14.61
CA TYR A 31 -18.23 3.31 -13.44
C TYR A 31 -18.32 2.51 -12.12
N ALA A 32 -19.41 1.78 -11.90
CA ALA A 32 -19.56 0.94 -10.70
C ALA A 32 -18.48 -0.15 -10.64
N GLY A 33 -18.21 -0.82 -11.77
CA GLY A 33 -17.15 -1.81 -11.85
C GLY A 33 -15.76 -1.21 -11.61
N TYR A 34 -15.50 0.00 -12.12
CA TYR A 34 -14.27 0.74 -11.82
C TYR A 34 -14.08 0.97 -10.31
N LEU A 35 -15.13 1.37 -9.58
CA LEU A 35 -15.03 1.59 -8.14
C LEU A 35 -14.69 0.30 -7.37
N VAL A 36 -15.30 -0.82 -7.74
CA VAL A 36 -15.01 -2.13 -7.14
C VAL A 36 -13.57 -2.54 -7.39
N GLU A 37 -13.11 -2.45 -8.64
CA GLU A 37 -11.73 -2.81 -9.00
C GLU A 37 -10.70 -1.89 -8.34
N ARG A 38 -10.99 -0.59 -8.24
CA ARG A 38 -10.13 0.37 -7.54
C ARG A 38 -10.02 0.06 -6.05
N ALA A 39 -11.14 -0.29 -5.41
CA ALA A 39 -11.14 -0.71 -4.01
C ALA A 39 -10.32 -2.00 -3.81
N ALA A 40 -10.50 -2.99 -4.69
CA ALA A 40 -9.74 -4.25 -4.65
C ALA A 40 -8.24 -4.02 -4.92
N ALA A 41 -7.89 -3.14 -5.87
CA ALA A 41 -6.50 -2.77 -6.15
C ALA A 41 -5.84 -2.11 -4.93
N ARG A 42 -6.56 -1.23 -4.24
CA ARG A 42 -6.10 -0.63 -2.98
C ARG A 42 -5.89 -1.67 -1.90
N GLN A 43 -6.83 -2.61 -1.71
CA GLN A 43 -6.68 -3.71 -0.74
C GLN A 43 -5.46 -4.58 -1.05
N ARG A 44 -5.22 -4.94 -2.32
CA ARG A 44 -4.02 -5.68 -2.73
C ARG A 44 -2.74 -4.91 -2.41
N TRP A 45 -2.75 -3.58 -2.56
CA TRP A 45 -1.61 -2.74 -2.21
C TRP A 45 -1.35 -2.73 -0.69
N VAL A 46 -2.40 -2.52 0.13
CA VAL A 46 -2.30 -2.62 1.60
C VAL A 46 -1.66 -3.95 1.99
N GLN A 47 -2.18 -5.07 1.48
CA GLN A 47 -1.65 -6.41 1.79
C GLN A 47 -0.19 -6.62 1.33
N ARG A 48 0.24 -6.01 0.21
CA ARG A 48 1.64 -6.07 -0.20
C ARG A 48 2.54 -5.28 0.75
N HIS A 49 2.10 -4.08 1.12
CA HIS A 49 2.82 -3.23 2.06
C HIS A 49 2.96 -3.88 3.44
N ASP A 50 1.87 -4.45 3.96
CA ASP A 50 1.87 -5.12 5.27
C ASP A 50 2.78 -6.36 5.26
N ARG A 51 2.71 -7.19 4.22
CA ARG A 51 3.62 -8.34 4.06
C ARG A 51 5.09 -7.92 3.99
N TRP A 52 5.39 -6.82 3.27
CA TRP A 52 6.75 -6.27 3.20
C TRP A 52 7.24 -5.83 4.59
N ARG A 53 6.38 -5.14 5.36
CA ARG A 53 6.70 -4.75 6.74
C ARG A 53 6.95 -5.97 7.63
N GLU A 54 6.05 -6.94 7.62
CA GLU A 54 6.18 -8.18 8.39
C GLU A 54 7.44 -8.98 8.01
N GLU A 55 7.80 -9.01 6.73
CA GLU A 55 9.06 -9.64 6.30
C GLU A 55 10.29 -8.89 6.80
N GLY A 56 10.24 -7.56 6.81
CA GLY A 56 11.30 -6.72 7.38
C GLY A 56 11.47 -6.99 8.88
N ASP A 57 10.38 -7.02 9.61
CA ASP A 57 10.37 -7.26 11.06
C ASP A 57 10.91 -8.66 11.38
N ARG A 58 10.43 -9.70 10.68
CA ARG A 58 10.93 -11.08 10.83
C ARG A 58 12.41 -11.22 10.49
N THR A 59 12.88 -10.53 9.45
CA THR A 59 14.30 -10.59 9.05
C THR A 59 15.19 -9.93 10.10
N ARG A 60 14.76 -8.78 10.66
CA ARG A 60 15.47 -8.13 11.78
C ARG A 60 15.51 -9.01 13.03
N GLU A 61 14.40 -9.64 13.37
CA GLU A 61 14.35 -10.56 14.52
C GLU A 61 15.28 -11.76 14.31
N SER A 62 15.28 -12.37 13.13
CA SER A 62 16.15 -13.50 12.81
C SER A 62 17.64 -13.13 12.95
N ALA A 63 18.04 -11.93 12.52
CA ALA A 63 19.41 -11.43 12.70
C ALA A 63 19.75 -11.30 14.21
N ALA A 64 18.86 -10.70 14.99
CA ALA A 64 19.05 -10.48 16.42
C ALA A 64 19.07 -11.78 17.26
N VAL A 65 18.19 -12.74 16.97
CA VAL A 65 18.11 -14.02 17.67
C VAL A 65 19.28 -14.93 17.32
N THR A 66 19.68 -14.96 16.05
CA THR A 66 20.83 -15.73 15.59
C THR A 66 22.08 -15.31 16.36
N ALA A 67 22.31 -14.00 16.52
CA ALA A 67 23.43 -13.47 17.29
C ALA A 67 23.40 -13.88 18.79
N ARG A 68 22.23 -14.15 19.37
CA ARG A 68 22.06 -14.45 20.81
C ARG A 68 22.04 -15.93 21.16
N ARG A 69 21.63 -16.82 20.25
CA ARG A 69 21.55 -18.27 20.51
C ARG A 69 22.85 -18.98 20.12
N VAL A 70 23.84 -18.90 20.99
CA VAL A 70 25.02 -19.78 20.94
C VAL A 70 24.79 -20.94 21.90
N ALA A 71 24.86 -22.17 21.41
CA ALA A 71 24.82 -23.35 22.27
C ALA A 71 26.00 -23.29 23.26
N PRO A 72 25.79 -23.50 24.57
CA PRO A 72 26.91 -23.66 25.48
C PRO A 72 27.73 -24.84 24.98
N GLY A 73 28.99 -24.59 24.63
CA GLY A 73 29.90 -25.61 24.10
C GLY A 73 29.94 -26.83 25.03
N ARG A 74 30.13 -28.02 24.46
CA ARG A 74 30.37 -29.25 25.23
C ARG A 74 31.54 -29.04 26.19
N PRO A 75 31.51 -29.54 27.44
CA PRO A 75 32.65 -29.46 28.34
C PRO A 75 33.90 -30.13 27.74
N MET A 76 35.05 -29.47 27.89
CA MET A 76 36.34 -29.96 27.41
C MET A 76 36.69 -31.28 28.12
N LYS A 77 37.02 -32.33 27.36
CA LYS A 77 37.63 -33.56 27.92
C LYS A 77 39.15 -33.39 27.91
N ASP A 78 39.83 -34.03 28.86
CA ASP A 78 41.29 -33.95 28.98
C ASP A 78 42.00 -34.32 27.68
N GLY A 79 42.99 -33.51 27.28
CA GLY A 79 43.87 -33.75 26.13
C GLY A 79 43.47 -33.10 24.81
N ASP A 80 42.24 -32.61 24.62
CA ASP A 80 41.72 -32.23 23.30
C ASP A 80 41.59 -30.71 23.04
N LYS A 81 42.56 -29.91 23.54
CA LYS A 81 42.54 -28.43 23.44
C LYS A 81 42.43 -27.92 22.00
N LEU A 82 43.18 -28.52 21.07
CA LEU A 82 43.23 -28.07 19.67
C LEU A 82 41.91 -28.33 18.92
N SER A 83 41.32 -29.51 19.09
CA SER A 83 40.02 -29.85 18.48
C SER A 83 38.89 -29.01 19.05
N TYR A 84 38.89 -28.79 20.38
CA TYR A 84 37.92 -27.96 21.05
C TYR A 84 37.92 -26.51 20.51
N ASN A 85 39.12 -25.91 20.38
CA ASN A 85 39.27 -24.57 19.83
C ASN A 85 38.82 -24.47 18.36
N GLN A 86 39.17 -25.46 17.53
CA GLN A 86 38.72 -25.51 16.13
C GLN A 86 37.21 -25.65 16.01
N ALA A 87 36.57 -26.47 16.86
CA ALA A 87 35.11 -26.61 16.88
C ALA A 87 34.43 -25.29 17.25
N GLY A 88 34.94 -24.60 18.28
CA GLY A 88 34.49 -23.26 18.67
C GLY A 88 34.63 -22.25 17.53
N ALA A 89 35.78 -22.21 16.86
CA ALA A 89 36.03 -21.32 15.71
C ALA A 89 35.06 -21.58 14.55
N ARG A 90 34.76 -22.84 14.22
CA ARG A 90 33.78 -23.20 13.18
C ARG A 90 32.36 -22.75 13.53
N VAL A 91 31.95 -22.89 14.79
CA VAL A 91 30.64 -22.41 15.28
C VAL A 91 30.55 -20.90 15.13
N GLN A 92 31.57 -20.15 15.54
CA GLN A 92 31.62 -18.69 15.40
C GLN A 92 31.60 -18.25 13.93
N GLN A 93 32.33 -18.93 13.05
CA GLN A 93 32.33 -18.63 11.61
C GLN A 93 30.96 -18.88 10.98
N SER A 94 30.30 -20.00 11.32
CA SER A 94 28.95 -20.32 10.86
C SER A 94 27.93 -19.28 11.34
N LEU A 95 28.06 -18.84 12.60
CA LEU A 95 27.22 -17.80 13.16
C LEU A 95 27.39 -16.46 12.42
N ALA A 96 28.63 -16.01 12.25
CA ALA A 96 28.94 -14.78 11.51
C ALA A 96 28.41 -14.83 10.07
N ALA A 97 28.49 -15.99 9.39
CA ALA A 97 27.92 -16.17 8.07
C ALA A 97 26.40 -16.04 8.06
N ARG A 98 25.69 -16.60 9.05
CA ARG A 98 24.23 -16.47 9.17
C ARG A 98 23.78 -15.03 9.46
N VAL A 99 24.49 -14.32 10.34
CA VAL A 99 24.21 -12.90 10.64
C VAL A 99 24.37 -12.07 9.38
N ARG A 100 25.51 -12.19 8.67
CA ARG A 100 25.74 -11.49 7.41
C ARG A 100 24.67 -11.79 6.37
N ASN A 101 24.26 -13.06 6.23
CA ASN A 101 23.22 -13.43 5.30
C ASN A 101 21.86 -12.79 5.64
N ALA A 102 21.51 -12.72 6.92
CA ALA A 102 20.29 -12.06 7.38
C ALA A 102 20.32 -10.54 7.14
N GLU A 103 21.47 -9.89 7.41
CA GLU A 103 21.68 -8.46 7.12
C GLU A 103 21.61 -8.16 5.62
N GLU A 104 22.23 -8.98 4.77
CA GLU A 104 22.13 -8.84 3.32
C GLU A 104 20.70 -9.01 2.81
N ARG A 105 19.96 -9.98 3.36
CA ARG A 105 18.54 -10.18 3.02
C ARG A 105 17.72 -8.95 3.41
N LEU A 106 17.96 -8.37 4.58
CA LEU A 106 17.31 -7.14 5.01
C LEU A 106 17.64 -5.98 4.08
N ASN A 107 18.91 -5.81 3.73
CA ASN A 107 19.34 -4.76 2.81
C ASN A 107 18.66 -4.88 1.44
N ARG A 108 18.54 -6.10 0.90
CA ARG A 108 17.82 -6.35 -0.36
C ARG A 108 16.33 -6.01 -0.25
N LEU A 109 15.69 -6.33 0.88
CA LEU A 109 14.28 -6.01 1.12
C LEU A 109 14.04 -4.50 1.22
N LEU A 110 14.99 -3.74 1.79
CA LEU A 110 14.90 -2.30 1.95
C LEU A 110 15.32 -1.52 0.69
N ALA A 111 16.02 -2.15 -0.25
CA ALA A 111 16.45 -1.52 -1.50
C ALA A 111 15.29 -1.25 -2.46
N ASP A 112 14.21 -2.04 -2.40
CA ASP A 112 12.99 -1.86 -3.19
C ASP A 112 11.76 -1.88 -2.26
N PRO A 113 11.50 -0.77 -1.53
CA PRO A 113 10.42 -0.72 -0.56
C PRO A 113 9.06 -0.72 -1.27
N VAL A 114 8.11 -1.50 -0.74
CA VAL A 114 6.71 -1.35 -1.14
C VAL A 114 6.18 -0.07 -0.48
N PRO A 115 5.76 0.96 -1.23
CA PRO A 115 5.25 2.19 -0.63
C PRO A 115 3.91 1.94 0.07
N ALA A 116 3.60 2.74 1.08
CA ALA A 116 2.27 2.75 1.69
C ALA A 116 1.23 3.22 0.66
N PRO A 117 0.01 2.63 0.63
CA PRO A 117 -1.06 3.15 -0.21
C PRO A 117 -1.47 4.54 0.26
N PRO A 118 -1.71 5.50 -0.66
CA PRO A 118 -2.03 6.87 -0.29
C PRO A 118 -3.31 6.93 0.55
N GLU A 119 -3.29 7.85 1.52
CA GLU A 119 -4.47 8.16 2.32
C GLU A 119 -5.52 8.87 1.44
N PRO A 120 -6.79 8.45 1.51
CA PRO A 120 -7.85 9.16 0.80
C PRO A 120 -7.95 10.61 1.28
N LEU A 121 -7.89 11.54 0.33
CA LEU A 121 -8.12 12.96 0.63
C LEU A 121 -9.54 13.12 1.17
N SER A 122 -9.66 13.66 2.39
CA SER A 122 -10.94 14.03 2.98
C SER A 122 -11.09 15.54 2.93
N PHE A 123 -12.26 16.00 2.48
CA PHE A 123 -12.61 17.41 2.48
C PHE A 123 -13.87 17.58 3.32
N SER A 124 -13.69 18.16 4.50
CA SER A 124 -14.75 18.37 5.49
C SER A 124 -14.87 19.87 5.78
N PRO A 125 -15.44 20.67 4.86
CA PRO A 125 -15.55 22.11 5.05
C PRO A 125 -16.56 22.42 6.15
N VAL A 126 -16.19 23.31 7.07
CA VAL A 126 -17.18 23.93 7.96
C VAL A 126 -17.89 25.02 7.15
N LEU A 127 -18.99 24.64 6.51
CA LEU A 127 -19.82 25.59 5.78
C LEU A 127 -20.56 26.47 6.79
N ARG A 128 -20.09 27.71 6.96
CA ARG A 128 -20.88 28.74 7.65
C ARG A 128 -21.98 29.22 6.71
N ALA A 129 -23.06 28.46 6.64
CA ALA A 129 -24.30 28.94 6.04
C ALA A 129 -25.05 29.75 7.11
N GLY A 130 -25.17 31.06 6.89
CA GLY A 130 -26.24 31.82 7.56
C GLY A 130 -27.60 31.28 7.10
N PRO A 131 -28.69 31.53 7.84
CA PRO A 131 -30.02 31.15 7.39
C PRO A 131 -30.28 31.75 6.00
N LEU A 132 -30.46 30.90 5.01
CA LEU A 132 -30.92 31.30 3.68
C LEU A 132 -32.40 31.63 3.81
N SER A 133 -32.74 32.91 3.67
CA SER A 133 -34.12 33.40 3.70
C SER A 133 -34.45 34.00 2.34
N GLY A 134 -35.56 33.55 1.74
CA GLY A 134 -35.98 33.91 0.38
C GLY A 134 -35.61 32.87 -0.69
N THR A 135 -35.99 33.14 -1.95
CA THR A 135 -35.66 32.31 -3.11
C THR A 135 -34.15 32.28 -3.33
N VAL A 136 -33.54 31.10 -3.22
CA VAL A 136 -32.07 30.93 -3.34
C VAL A 136 -31.64 30.71 -4.79
N LEU A 137 -32.55 30.21 -5.63
CA LEU A 137 -32.36 30.02 -7.07
C LEU A 137 -33.72 30.16 -7.77
N GLY A 138 -33.85 31.16 -8.65
CA GLY A 138 -35.00 31.28 -9.55
C GLY A 138 -34.49 31.26 -10.99
N ALA A 139 -34.96 30.33 -11.80
CA ALA A 139 -34.56 30.23 -13.20
C ALA A 139 -35.78 29.90 -14.06
N ALA A 140 -35.97 30.66 -15.14
CA ALA A 140 -37.10 30.49 -16.06
C ALA A 140 -36.59 30.13 -17.46
N GLY A 141 -37.28 29.20 -18.12
CA GLY A 141 -36.97 28.77 -19.48
C GLY A 141 -35.61 28.10 -19.63
N VAL A 142 -35.10 27.45 -18.58
CA VAL A 142 -33.80 26.75 -18.64
C VAL A 142 -33.96 25.56 -19.59
N SER A 143 -33.13 25.53 -20.64
CA SER A 143 -33.16 24.47 -21.63
C SER A 143 -31.75 24.09 -22.09
N VAL A 144 -31.62 22.87 -22.60
CA VAL A 144 -30.41 22.37 -23.24
C VAL A 144 -30.84 21.62 -24.49
N ALA A 145 -30.44 22.12 -25.67
CA ALA A 145 -30.89 21.58 -26.95
C ALA A 145 -30.68 20.06 -27.06
N GLY A 146 -31.75 19.32 -27.36
CA GLY A 146 -31.75 17.86 -27.50
C GLY A 146 -31.52 17.07 -26.21
N ARG A 147 -31.65 17.72 -25.05
CA ARG A 147 -31.36 17.13 -23.73
C ARG A 147 -32.40 17.49 -22.67
N LEU A 148 -32.78 18.77 -22.63
CA LEU A 148 -33.71 19.31 -21.64
C LEU A 148 -34.61 20.35 -22.33
N ASP A 149 -35.90 20.05 -22.40
CA ASP A 149 -36.91 21.02 -22.81
C ASP A 149 -37.04 22.14 -21.76
N PRO A 150 -37.54 23.34 -22.13
CA PRO A 150 -37.63 24.47 -21.22
C PRO A 150 -38.34 24.13 -19.91
N VAL A 151 -37.65 24.35 -18.79
CA VAL A 151 -38.16 24.12 -17.43
C VAL A 151 -37.89 25.34 -16.55
N ASP A 152 -38.87 25.63 -15.69
CA ASP A 152 -38.78 26.64 -14.64
C ASP A 152 -38.40 25.98 -13.31
N LEU A 153 -37.52 26.62 -12.54
CA LEU A 153 -37.06 26.19 -11.22
C LEU A 153 -37.26 27.34 -10.22
N THR A 154 -37.90 27.06 -9.09
CA THR A 154 -38.10 27.99 -7.96
C THR A 154 -37.55 27.42 -6.67
#